data_AF-A0A8K0D9Y6-F1
#
_entry.id   AF-A0A8K0D9Y6-F1
#
_cell.length_a   1.000
_cell.length_b   1.000
_cell.length_c   1.000
_cell.angle_alpha   90.00
_cell.angle_beta   90.00
_cell.angle_gamma   90.00
#
_symmetry.space_group_name_H-M   'P 1'
#
loop_
_entity.id
_entity.type
_entity.pdbx_description
1 polymer ?
#
loop_
_entity_poly.entity_id
_entity_poly.type
_entity_poly.pdbx_seq_one_letter_code
_entity_poly.pdbx_strand_id
1 'polypeptide(L)'
;MTVHEQEFSLDDNIIEKVDSYIYLGRTITLGKGDQTAEIKRQIRMMWAAVGRLSYILKNPKLSINLKKRIFDTCILSIARDRVAWREKREAYVEEWPSKGS
;
A
#
# COMPACT_ATOMS: atom_id res chain seq x y z
N MET A 1 -0.82 -34.49 11.05
CA MET A 1 -1.18 -33.45 10.06
C MET A 1 0.13 -32.95 9.50
N THR A 2 0.60 -33.57 8.42
CA THR A 2 1.94 -33.33 7.86
C THR A 2 1.85 -32.11 6.96
N VAL A 3 2.54 -31.03 7.32
CA VAL A 3 2.61 -29.82 6.49
C VAL A 3 3.52 -30.16 5.32
N HIS A 4 2.96 -30.32 4.13
CA HIS A 4 3.75 -30.52 2.91
C HIS A 4 4.30 -29.16 2.48
N GLU A 5 5.56 -28.91 2.81
CA GLU A 5 6.32 -27.74 2.38
C GLU A 5 6.73 -27.95 0.92
N GLN A 6 6.09 -27.20 0.02
CA GLN A 6 6.33 -27.33 -1.42
C GLN A 6 7.43 -26.35 -1.83
N GLU A 7 8.57 -26.89 -2.25
CA GLU A 7 9.68 -26.11 -2.79
C GLU A 7 9.35 -25.65 -4.22
N PHE A 8 9.56 -24.35 -4.48
CA PHE A 8 9.43 -23.76 -5.81
C PHE A 8 10.82 -23.46 -6.34
N SER A 9 11.12 -23.87 -7.57
CA SER A 9 12.37 -23.52 -8.26
C SER A 9 12.07 -22.75 -9.54
N LEU A 10 12.87 -21.70 -9.79
CA LEU A 10 12.85 -20.91 -11.02
C LEU A 10 14.28 -20.76 -11.51
N ASP A 11 14.55 -21.21 -12.74
CA ASP A 11 15.86 -21.13 -13.39
C ASP A 11 17.02 -21.55 -12.45
N ASP A 12 16.93 -22.76 -11.89
CA ASP A 12 17.88 -23.37 -10.93
C ASP A 12 18.01 -22.68 -9.56
N ASN A 13 17.18 -21.68 -9.25
CA ASN A 13 17.15 -21.02 -7.95
C ASN A 13 15.97 -21.51 -7.10
N ILE A 14 16.25 -21.95 -5.87
CA ILE A 14 15.21 -22.31 -4.88
C ILE A 14 14.60 -21.01 -4.34
N ILE A 15 13.29 -20.87 -4.49
CA ILE A 15 12.53 -19.72 -3.99
C ILE A 15 12.10 -20.03 -2.55
N GLU A 16 12.59 -19.22 -1.61
CA GLU A 16 12.17 -19.27 -0.22
C GLU A 16 10.76 -18.70 -0.05
N LYS A 17 9.90 -19.43 0.66
CA LYS A 17 8.60 -18.93 1.09
C LYS A 17 8.79 -18.03 2.31
N VAL A 18 8.53 -16.74 2.16
CA VAL A 18 8.64 -15.76 3.25
C VAL A 18 7.30 -15.10 3.54
N ASP A 19 6.91 -15.01 4.81
CA ASP A 19 5.63 -14.40 5.23
C ASP A 19 5.62 -12.86 5.09
N SER A 20 6.81 -12.24 5.06
CA SER A 20 6.96 -10.80 4.91
C SER A 20 8.25 -10.44 4.18
N TYR A 21 8.19 -9.48 3.27
CA TYR A 21 9.39 -8.99 2.57
C TYR A 21 9.44 -7.47 2.54
N ILE A 22 10.65 -6.89 2.43
CA ILE A 22 10.84 -5.44 2.32
C ILE A 22 10.99 -5.07 0.84
N TYR A 23 10.00 -4.38 0.30
CA TYR A 23 10.03 -3.82 -1.04
C TYR A 23 10.14 -2.30 -1.01
N LEU A 24 11.18 -1.73 -1.60
CA LEU A 24 11.34 -0.27 -1.71
C LEU A 24 11.17 0.45 -0.34
N GLY A 25 11.68 -0.17 0.73
CA GLY A 25 11.58 0.34 2.10
C GLY A 25 10.21 0.14 2.78
N ARG A 26 9.30 -0.63 2.17
CA ARG A 26 8.00 -1.00 2.75
C ARG A 26 7.99 -2.49 3.08
N THR A 27 7.59 -2.84 4.29
CA THR A 27 7.29 -4.24 4.63
C THR A 27 5.95 -4.61 4.03
N ILE A 28 5.93 -5.64 3.20
CA ILE A 28 4.74 -6.25 2.63
C ILE A 28 4.58 -7.60 3.30
N THR A 29 3.50 -7.78 4.05
CA THR A 29 3.12 -9.05 4.65
C THR A 29 2.13 -9.78 3.75
N LEU A 30 2.30 -11.07 3.53
CA LEU A 30 1.37 -11.84 2.71
C LEU A 30 0.17 -12.23 3.57
N GLY A 31 -0.99 -11.58 3.37
CA GLY A 31 -2.26 -11.93 4.03
C GLY A 31 -3.14 -10.75 4.42
N LYS A 32 -4.27 -11.01 5.10
CA LYS A 32 -5.26 -9.98 5.52
C LYS A 32 -4.70 -8.95 6.53
N GLY A 33 -3.63 -9.29 7.24
CA GLY A 33 -2.99 -8.40 8.23
C GLY A 33 -2.34 -7.16 7.60
N ASP A 34 -1.84 -7.29 6.37
CA ASP A 34 -1.10 -6.25 5.65
C ASP A 34 -1.98 -5.04 5.34
N GLN A 35 -3.22 -5.31 4.91
CA GLN A 35 -4.20 -4.28 4.59
C GLN A 35 -4.46 -3.39 5.81
N THR A 36 -4.55 -3.98 7.00
CA THR A 36 -4.82 -3.22 8.23
C THR A 36 -3.61 -2.40 8.65
N ALA A 37 -2.39 -2.93 8.48
CA ALA A 37 -1.15 -2.21 8.78
C ALA A 37 -0.95 -1.01 7.84
N GLU A 38 -1.17 -1.18 6.55
CA GLU A 38 -1.05 -0.11 5.55
C GLU A 38 -2.09 0.98 5.76
N ILE A 39 -3.35 0.63 6.09
CA ILE A 39 -4.38 1.62 6.44
C ILE A 39 -3.97 2.44 7.66
N LYS A 40 -3.49 1.78 8.72
CA LYS A 40 -3.00 2.48 9.92
C LYS A 40 -1.84 3.42 9.59
N ARG A 41 -0.92 2.99 8.72
CA ARG A 41 0.21 3.81 8.26
C ARG A 41 -0.26 5.03 7.47
N GLN A 42 -1.17 4.85 6.51
CA GLN A 42 -1.75 5.94 5.71
C GLN A 42 -2.46 6.97 6.59
N ILE A 43 -3.25 6.53 7.59
CA ILE A 43 -3.90 7.43 8.54
C ILE A 43 -2.87 8.28 9.30
N ARG A 44 -1.80 7.67 9.81
CA ARG A 44 -0.73 8.38 10.52
C ARG A 44 -0.04 9.41 9.63
N MET A 45 0.31 9.03 8.40
CA MET A 45 0.92 9.95 7.44
C MET A 45 -0.01 11.10 7.06
N MET A 46 -1.29 10.82 6.86
CA MET A 46 -2.30 11.83 6.57
C MET A 46 -2.38 12.87 7.70
N TRP A 47 -2.45 12.41 8.95
CA TRP A 47 -2.45 13.31 10.12
C TRP A 47 -1.15 14.12 10.24
N ALA A 48 0.00 13.49 9.98
CA ALA A 48 1.28 14.21 9.97
C ALA A 48 1.32 15.30 8.87
N ALA A 49 0.82 15.01 7.67
CA ALA A 49 0.72 15.97 6.59
C ALA A 49 -0.23 17.14 6.93
N VAL A 50 -1.39 16.85 7.52
CA VAL A 50 -2.33 17.87 8.03
C VAL A 50 -1.65 18.76 9.08
N GLY A 51 -0.91 18.17 10.02
CA GLY A 51 -0.17 18.92 11.04
C GLY A 51 0.88 19.85 10.41
N ARG A 52 1.69 19.33 9.49
CA ARG A 52 2.72 20.10 8.76
C ARG A 52 2.13 21.23 7.92
N LEU A 53 0.98 21.02 7.28
CA LEU A 53 0.32 22.00 6.41
C LEU A 53 -0.69 22.88 7.15
N SER A 54 -0.82 22.73 8.48
CA SER A 54 -1.82 23.44 9.27
C SER A 54 -1.72 24.96 9.15
N TYR A 55 -0.51 25.51 9.02
CA TYR A 55 -0.29 26.94 8.84
C TYR A 55 -0.86 27.46 7.51
N ILE A 56 -0.95 26.62 6.47
CA ILE A 56 -1.59 26.96 5.19
C ILE A 56 -3.11 26.78 5.31
N LEU A 57 -3.54 25.62 5.80
CA LEU A 57 -4.96 25.25 5.86
C LEU A 57 -5.75 26.19 6.78
N LYS A 58 -5.15 26.61 7.90
CA LYS A 58 -5.77 27.52 8.87
C LYS A 58 -5.59 29.00 8.54
N ASN A 59 -4.81 29.36 7.52
CA ASN A 59 -4.56 30.76 7.19
C ASN A 59 -5.83 31.43 6.62
N PRO A 60 -6.38 32.47 7.26
CA PRO A 60 -7.58 33.15 6.74
C PRO A 60 -7.33 33.95 5.46
N LYS A 61 -6.08 34.34 5.18
CA LYS A 61 -5.71 35.12 3.99
C LYS A 61 -5.65 34.30 2.70
N LEU A 62 -5.64 32.97 2.81
CA LEU A 62 -5.56 32.08 1.65
C LEU A 62 -6.95 31.69 1.15
N SER A 63 -7.13 31.70 -0.16
CA SER A 63 -8.38 31.31 -0.81
C SER A 63 -8.70 29.82 -0.56
N ILE A 64 -9.99 29.51 -0.48
CA ILE A 64 -10.46 28.13 -0.27
C ILE A 64 -10.02 27.20 -1.40
N ASN A 65 -9.95 27.71 -2.64
CA ASN A 65 -9.52 26.95 -3.81
C ASN A 65 -8.05 26.50 -3.70
N LEU A 66 -7.18 27.35 -3.16
CA LEU A 66 -5.78 26.99 -2.92
C LEU A 66 -5.67 25.91 -1.85
N LYS A 67 -6.39 26.07 -0.73
CA LYS A 67 -6.42 25.09 0.35
C LYS A 67 -6.93 23.74 -0.14
N LYS A 68 -7.98 23.74 -0.96
CA LYS A 68 -8.53 22.54 -1.60
C LYS A 68 -7.48 21.85 -2.47
N ARG A 69 -6.81 22.58 -3.36
CA ARG A 69 -5.74 22.01 -4.21
C ARG A 69 -4.63 21.37 -3.37
N ILE A 70 -4.15 22.06 -2.34
CA ILE A 70 -3.11 21.53 -1.46
C ILE A 70 -3.59 20.28 -0.71
N PHE A 71 -4.82 20.29 -0.21
CA PHE A 71 -5.42 19.12 0.41
C PHE A 71 -5.50 17.94 -0.57
N ASP A 72 -6.03 18.16 -1.77
CA ASP A 72 -6.21 17.14 -2.80
C ASP A 72 -4.87 16.56 -3.29
N THR A 73 -3.84 17.41 -3.44
CA THR A 73 -2.53 16.99 -3.96
C THR A 73 -1.64 16.36 -2.89
N CYS A 74 -1.65 16.87 -1.64
CA CYS A 74 -0.68 16.47 -0.62
C CYS A 74 -1.25 15.52 0.44
N ILE A 75 -2.53 15.65 0.78
CA ILE A 75 -3.14 14.90 1.88
C ILE A 75 -3.98 13.75 1.32
N LEU A 76 -4.82 14.03 0.32
CA LEU A 76 -5.69 13.04 -0.30
C LEU A 76 -4.92 12.05 -1.18
N SER A 77 -3.79 12.45 -1.75
CA SER A 77 -2.89 11.53 -2.49
C SER A 77 -2.40 10.37 -1.63
N ILE A 78 -2.17 10.60 -0.34
CA ILE A 78 -1.77 9.57 0.64
C ILE A 78 -2.88 8.52 0.84
N ALA A 79 -4.15 8.94 0.76
CA ALA A 79 -5.31 8.07 0.93
C ALA A 79 -5.74 7.39 -0.40
N ARG A 80 -5.53 8.06 -1.54
CA ARG A 80 -5.92 7.58 -2.88
C ARG A 80 -5.06 6.46 -3.42
N ASP A 81 -3.92 6.18 -2.79
CA ASP A 81 -3.04 5.08 -3.20
C ASP A 81 -3.88 3.80 -3.36
N ARG A 82 -4.88 3.54 -2.50
CA ARG A 82 -5.73 2.33 -2.58
C ARG A 82 -6.55 2.16 -3.88
N VAL A 83 -7.02 3.24 -4.50
CA VAL A 83 -7.78 3.16 -5.77
C VAL A 83 -6.80 3.02 -6.94
N ALA A 84 -5.68 3.73 -6.91
CA ALA A 84 -4.61 3.56 -7.88
C ALA A 84 -4.00 2.14 -7.84
N TRP A 85 -3.88 1.52 -6.66
CA TRP A 85 -3.49 0.11 -6.49
C TRP A 85 -4.56 -0.88 -6.98
N ARG A 86 -5.86 -0.54 -6.93
CA ARG A 86 -6.94 -1.37 -7.49
C ARG A 86 -7.07 -1.24 -9.01
N GLU A 87 -6.85 -0.04 -9.55
CA GLU A 87 -6.96 0.23 -10.99
C GLU A 87 -5.70 -0.18 -11.75
N LYS A 88 -4.51 -0.06 -11.13
CA LYS A 88 -3.29 -0.71 -11.60
C LYS A 88 -3.41 -2.21 -11.31
N ARG A 89 -3.95 -2.95 -12.27
CA ARG A 89 -4.00 -4.42 -12.37
C ARG A 89 -2.59 -5.06 -12.46
N GLU A 90 -1.66 -4.59 -11.63
CA GLU A 90 -0.22 -4.89 -11.65
C GLU A 90 0.28 -5.18 -10.23
N ALA A 91 -0.58 -5.73 -9.37
CA ALA A 91 -0.10 -6.58 -8.30
C ALA A 91 -0.34 -8.01 -8.78
N TYR A 92 0.68 -8.56 -9.43
CA TYR A 92 0.81 -9.97 -9.78
C TYR A 92 0.48 -10.85 -8.57
N VAL A 93 -0.79 -11.19 -8.43
CA VAL A 93 -1.22 -12.47 -7.91
C VAL A 93 -1.99 -13.05 -9.08
N GLU A 94 -1.27 -13.63 -10.03
CA GLU A 94 -1.91 -14.60 -10.91
C GLU A 94 -2.51 -15.66 -9.99
N GLU A 95 -3.84 -15.67 -9.91
CA GLU A 95 -4.56 -16.88 -9.54
C GLU A 95 -4.10 -17.94 -10.54
N TRP A 96 -3.23 -18.84 -10.09
CA TRP A 96 -2.90 -20.03 -10.87
C TRP A 96 -4.24 -20.70 -11.20
N PRO A 97 -4.63 -20.83 -12.48
CA PRO A 97 -5.74 -21.69 -12.81
C PRO A 97 -5.27 -23.08 -12.38
N SER A 98 -5.87 -23.61 -11.33
CA SER A 98 -5.83 -25.03 -11.03
C SER A 98 -6.37 -25.72 -12.27
N LYS A 99 -5.46 -26.15 -13.14
CA LYS A 99 -5.81 -26.97 -14.29
C LYS A 99 -6.35 -28.26 -13.70
N GLY A 100 -7.68 -28.36 -13.70
CA GLY A 100 -8.36 -29.62 -13.50
C GLY A 100 -7.93 -30.57 -14.62
N SER A 101 -7.44 -31.73 -14.24
CA SER A 101 -7.78 -33.07 -14.74
C SER A 101 -6.97 -34.07 -13.93
#